data_AF-A0A3E0MXT3-F1
#
_entry.id   AF-A0A3E0MXT3-F1
#
_cell.length_a   1.000
_cell.length_b   1.000
_cell.length_c   1.000
_cell.angle_alpha   90.00
_cell.angle_beta   90.00
_cell.angle_gamma   90.00
#
_symmetry.space_group_name_H-M   'P 1'
#
loop_
_entity.id
_entity.type
_entity.pdbx_description
1 polymer ?
#
loop_
_entity_poly.entity_id
_entity_poly.type
_entity_poly.pdbx_seq_one_letter_code
_entity_poly.pdbx_strand_id
1 'polypeptide(L)' 'MPKKSVKLYTDDVLDAFYDAIRNNTLDKLHIPHSDVFYVRKAVEAHYGRPFTLEHVEWAMRMEGWTDDVDSNSDGMQPRS' A
#
# COMPACT_ATOMS: atom_id res chain seq x y z
N MET A 1 -3.65 -16.61 -27.32
CA MET A 1 -2.70 -16.33 -26.22
C MET A 1 -3.49 -16.24 -24.92
N PRO A 2 -3.36 -17.21 -23.99
CA PRO A 2 -4.07 -17.15 -22.72
C PRO A 2 -3.50 -16.00 -21.87
N LYS A 3 -4.35 -15.00 -21.59
CA LYS A 3 -4.00 -13.86 -20.73
C LYS A 3 -3.86 -14.40 -19.29
N LYS A 4 -2.64 -14.46 -18.76
CA LYS A 4 -2.40 -14.81 -17.36
C LYS A 4 -3.01 -13.71 -16.49
N SER A 5 -4.15 -14.00 -15.87
CA SER A 5 -4.78 -13.11 -14.89
C SER A 5 -3.89 -13.06 -13.65
N VAL A 6 -3.18 -11.94 -13.47
CA VAL A 6 -2.45 -11.66 -12.23
C VAL A 6 -3.51 -11.37 -11.16
N LYS A 7 -3.69 -12.31 -10.23
CA LYS A 7 -4.60 -12.15 -9.09
C LYS A 7 -3.91 -11.25 -8.07
N LEU A 8 -4.42 -10.02 -7.96
CA LEU A 8 -4.00 -9.06 -6.95
C LEU A 8 -4.65 -9.49 -5.62
N TYR A 9 -3.97 -10.34 -4.85
CA TYR A 9 -4.45 -10.78 -3.54
C TYR A 9 -4.21 -9.67 -2.52
N THR A 10 -5.21 -8.84 -2.28
CA THR A 10 -5.13 -7.78 -1.25
C THR A 10 -5.80 -8.15 0.07
N ASP A 11 -6.44 -9.31 0.15
CA ASP A 11 -7.25 -9.70 1.31
C ASP A 11 -6.54 -10.72 2.22
N ASP A 12 -5.58 -11.50 1.68
CA ASP A 12 -4.90 -12.58 2.42
C ASP A 12 -3.40 -12.33 2.59
N VAL A 13 -2.98 -11.07 2.82
CA VAL A 13 -1.56 -10.75 3.08
C VAL A 13 -1.02 -11.54 4.28
N LEU A 14 -1.85 -11.72 5.31
CA LEU A 14 -1.50 -12.52 6.48
C LEU A 14 -1.36 -14.00 6.15
N ASP A 15 -2.29 -14.57 5.38
CA ASP A 15 -2.26 -15.99 5.02
C ASP A 15 -1.05 -16.29 4.13
N ALA A 16 -0.79 -15.44 3.14
CA ALA A 16 0.41 -15.50 2.30
C ALA A 16 1.70 -15.33 3.11
N PHE A 17 1.70 -14.51 4.16
CA PHE A 17 2.83 -14.35 5.07
C PHE A 17 3.10 -15.60 5.90
N TYR A 18 2.06 -16.21 6.49
CA TYR A 18 2.20 -17.46 7.25
C TYR A 18 2.62 -18.63 6.37
N ASP A 19 2.08 -18.73 5.15
CA ASP A 19 2.52 -19.72 4.16
C ASP A 19 3.96 -19.50 3.71
N ALA A 20 4.40 -18.25 3.58
CA ALA A 20 5.77 -17.92 3.21
C ALA A 20 6.77 -18.27 4.34
N ILE A 21 6.39 -18.11 5.61
CA ILE A 21 7.17 -18.59 6.75
C ILE A 21 7.25 -20.11 6.71
N ARG A 22 6.12 -20.79 6.53
CA ARG A 22 6.04 -22.26 6.53
C ARG A 22 6.89 -22.89 5.43
N ASN A 23 6.92 -22.27 4.25
CA ASN A 23 7.63 -22.77 3.08
C ASN A 23 9.03 -22.17 2.91
N ASN A 24 9.47 -21.30 3.83
CA ASN A 24 10.74 -20.58 3.78
C ASN A 24 10.93 -19.80 2.45
N THR A 25 9.84 -19.19 1.96
CA THR A 25 9.80 -18.39 0.72
C THR A 25 9.45 -16.93 1.00
N LEU A 26 9.84 -16.42 2.17
CA LEU A 26 9.58 -15.05 2.59
C LEU A 26 10.16 -14.02 1.62
N ASP A 27 11.25 -14.37 0.93
CA ASP A 27 11.89 -13.61 -0.14
C ASP A 27 10.99 -13.38 -1.36
N LYS A 28 9.97 -14.22 -1.56
CA LYS A 28 9.04 -14.15 -2.70
C LYS A 28 7.73 -13.48 -2.34
N LEU A 29 7.53 -13.13 -1.07
CA LEU A 29 6.32 -12.50 -0.58
C LEU A 29 6.32 -11.02 -0.98
N HIS A 30 5.37 -10.62 -1.82
CA HIS A 30 5.19 -9.21 -2.17
C HIS A 30 4.33 -8.54 -1.09
N ILE A 31 4.99 -7.87 -0.14
CA ILE A 31 4.33 -6.99 0.82
C ILE A 31 4.23 -5.60 0.17
N PRO A 32 3.02 -5.00 0.06
CA PRO A 32 2.88 -3.63 -0.42
C PRO A 32 3.78 -2.70 0.38
N HIS A 33 4.68 -2.00 -0.30
CA HIS A 33 5.72 -1.17 0.33
C HIS A 33 5.23 0.24 0.71
N SER A 34 3.98 0.59 0.35
CA SER A 34 3.39 1.88 0.66
C SER A 34 2.24 1.73 1.64
N ASP A 35 2.26 2.54 2.69
CA ASP A 35 1.27 2.48 3.77
C ASP A 35 -0.15 2.86 3.29
N VAL A 36 -0.26 3.56 2.16
CA VAL A 36 -1.55 3.94 1.55
C VAL A 36 -2.46 2.74 1.31
N PHE A 37 -1.87 1.58 0.97
CA PHE A 37 -2.63 0.36 0.73
C PHE A 37 -3.28 -0.18 2.01
N TYR A 38 -2.59 -0.08 3.15
CA TYR A 38 -3.08 -0.52 4.46
C TYR A 38 -4.09 0.47 5.04
N VAL A 39 -3.80 1.77 4.96
CA VAL A 39 -4.71 2.82 5.43
C VAL A 39 -6.02 2.77 4.65
N ARG A 40 -5.98 2.55 3.34
CA ARG A 40 -7.20 2.40 2.54
C ARG A 40 -8.08 1.26 3.06
N LYS A 41 -7.51 0.08 3.30
CA LYS A 41 -8.27 -1.06 3.85
C LYS A 41 -8.84 -0.76 5.24
N ALA A 42 -8.08 -0.07 6.10
CA ALA A 42 -8.55 0.34 7.42
C ALA A 42 -9.71 1.34 7.35
N VAL A 43 -9.61 2.33 6.45
CA VAL A 43 -10.65 3.33 6.21
C VAL A 43 -11.90 2.70 5.59
N GLU A 44 -11.75 1.78 4.64
CA GLU A 44 -12.85 1.01 4.05
C GLU A 44 -13.59 0.17 5.11
N ALA A 45 -12.85 -0.49 6.01
CA ALA A 45 -13.43 -1.26 7.11
C ALA A 45 -14.13 -0.37 8.15
N HIS A 46 -13.56 0.80 8.45
CA HIS A 46 -14.12 1.75 9.42
C HIS A 46 -15.42 2.40 8.93
N TYR A 47 -15.45 2.86 7.68
CA TYR A 47 -16.62 3.57 7.13
C TYR A 47 -17.58 2.65 6.37
N GLY A 48 -17.23 1.39 6.13
CA GLY A 48 -18.06 0.42 5.41
C GLY A 48 -18.32 0.76 3.95
N ARG A 49 -17.48 1.61 3.33
CA ARG A 49 -17.60 2.02 1.93
C ARG A 49 -16.24 1.94 1.23
N PRO A 50 -16.21 1.61 -0.07
CA PRO A 50 -14.96 1.57 -0.83
C PRO A 50 -14.40 2.98 -1.03
N PHE A 51 -13.08 3.11 -1.01
CA PHE A 51 -12.37 4.36 -1.30
C PHE A 51 -11.32 4.14 -2.40
N THR A 52 -11.07 5.17 -3.20
CA THR A 52 -10.00 5.12 -4.20
C THR A 52 -8.64 5.35 -3.54
N LEU A 53 -7.59 4.82 -4.16
CA LEU A 53 -6.21 4.99 -3.67
C LEU A 53 -5.83 6.48 -3.59
N GLU A 54 -6.15 7.25 -4.64
CA GLU A 54 -5.92 8.69 -4.72
C GLU A 54 -6.60 9.47 -3.59
N HIS A 55 -7.85 9.12 -3.26
CA HIS A 55 -8.59 9.80 -2.19
C HIS A 55 -7.94 9.57 -0.82
N VAL A 56 -7.48 8.35 -0.56
CA VAL A 56 -6.82 7.99 0.69
C VAL A 56 -5.42 8.62 0.76
N GLU A 57 -4.67 8.60 -0.33
CA GLU A 57 -3.35 9.24 -0.41
C GLU A 57 -3.45 10.76 -0.20
N TRP A 58 -4.44 11.42 -0.80
CA TRP A 58 -4.69 12.83 -0.59
C TRP A 58 -5.04 13.14 0.88
N ALA A 59 -5.90 12.32 1.51
CA ALA A 59 -6.21 12.44 2.93
C ALA A 59 -4.97 12.25 3.82
N MET A 60 -4.15 11.23 3.53
CA MET A 60 -2.91 10.96 4.27
C MET A 60 -1.92 12.13 4.15
N ARG A 61 -1.75 12.69 2.95
CA ARG A 61 -0.86 13.84 2.72
C ARG A 61 -1.35 15.10 3.45
N MET A 62 -2.66 15.33 3.52
CA MET A 62 -3.22 16.44 4.30
C MET A 62 -3.01 16.30 5.81
N GLU A 63 -3.03 15.06 6.32
CA GLU A 63 -2.69 14.73 7.71
C GLU A 63 -1.17 14.74 7.97
N GLY A 64 -0.36 15.12 6.97
CA GLY A 64 1.08 15.27 7.09
C GLY A 64 1.89 14.00 6.89
N TRP A 65 1.32 12.93 6.33
CA TRP A 65 2.09 11.74 5.97
C TRP A 65 2.91 12.00 4.71
N THR A 66 4.22 11.77 4.82
CA THR A 66 5.17 11.77 3.71
C THR A 66 5.60 10.33 3.45
N ASP A 67 5.41 9.84 2.22
CA ASP A 67 5.96 8.55 1.81
C ASP A 67 7.49 8.72 1.75
N ASP A 68 8.23 7.90 2.50
CA ASP A 68 9.68 8.04 2.75
C ASP A 68 10.55 7.92 1.47
N VAL A 69 9.92 7.67 0.32
CA VAL A 69 10.55 7.58 -1.01
C VAL A 69 11.04 8.92 -1.58
N ASP A 70 10.65 10.06 -1.02
CA ASP A 70 11.10 11.39 -1.47
C ASP A 70 12.44 11.84 -0.86
N SER A 71 13.20 10.93 -0.24
CA SER A 71 14.56 11.20 0.26
C SER A 71 15.60 11.57 -0.83
N ASN A 72 15.18 11.80 -2.08
CA ASN A 72 16.06 12.21 -3.20
C ASN A 72 15.47 13.31 -4.12
N SER A 73 14.39 13.99 -3.76
CA SER A 73 13.93 15.17 -4.50
C SER A 73 14.52 16.46 -3.91
N ASP A 74 15.69 16.81 -4.43
CA ASP A 74 16.26 18.16 -4.39
C ASP A 74 15.23 19.17 -4.94
N GLY A 75 14.94 20.23 -4.16
CA GLY A 75 14.36 21.48 -4.68
C GLY A 75 12.85 21.69 -4.51
N MET A 76 12.48 22.51 -3.52
CA MET A 76 11.78 23.80 -3.67
C MET A 76 11.00 24.13 -2.39
N GLN A 77 11.60 24.92 -1.50
CA GLN A 77 10.86 25.55 -0.41
C GLN A 77 10.12 26.79 -0.94
N PRO A 78 8.82 26.98 -0.64
CA PRO A 78 8.13 28.22 -0.94
C PRO A 78 8.72 29.35 -0.08
N ARG A 79 9.16 30.39 -0.78
CA ARG A 79 9.66 31.63 -0.19
C ARG A 79 8.56 32.32 0.62
N SER A 80 8.87 32.73 1.83
CA SER A 80 8.20 33.81 2.55
C SER A 80 9.23 34.53 3.43
#